data_AF-A0A094BAK1-F1
#
_entry.id   AF-A0A094BAK1-F1
#
_cell.length_a   1.000
_cell.length_b   1.000
_cell.length_c   1.000
_cell.angle_alpha   90.00
_cell.angle_beta   90.00
_cell.angle_gamma   90.00
#
_symmetry.space_group_name_H-M   'P 1'
#
loop_
_entity.id
_entity.type
_entity.pdbx_description
1 polymer ?
#
loop_
_entity_poly.entity_id
_entity_poly.type
_entity_poly.pdbx_seq_one_letter_code
_entity_poly.pdbx_strand_id
1 'polypeptide(L)'
;SDSEYTSDSDASSDSGPDAAPSKRVAPVVVAAPKKPILQRHCKYFSTGGTCGKKGKCRFVHDQAVRDKAIREKEMNGGVMTLAQRLTQNDREKDELMVLKSIKYLKEMGLLEEPVVEGEAMAEGV
;
A
#
# COMPACT_ATOMS: atom_id res chain seq x y z
N SER A 1 40.51 -45.95 27.23
CA SER A 1 41.80 -46.13 27.91
C SER A 1 42.09 -44.89 28.70
N ASP A 2 42.50 -45.13 29.94
CA ASP A 2 42.91 -44.18 30.97
C ASP A 2 44.23 -43.46 30.59
N SER A 3 44.74 -42.62 31.49
CA SER A 3 46.04 -41.92 31.49
C SER A 3 46.12 -40.55 30.79
N GLU A 4 46.79 -39.52 31.30
CA GLU A 4 47.25 -39.07 32.62
C GLU A 4 48.02 -37.76 32.35
N TYR A 5 48.24 -36.97 33.40
CA TYR A 5 48.83 -35.64 33.42
C TYR A 5 50.35 -35.61 33.11
N THR A 6 50.84 -34.52 32.48
CA THR A 6 52.05 -33.72 32.86
C THR A 6 52.37 -32.70 31.76
N SER A 7 52.43 -31.41 32.10
CA SER A 7 53.66 -30.60 32.31
C SER A 7 54.16 -29.95 31.02
N ASP A 8 54.12 -28.62 30.95
CA ASP A 8 55.36 -27.84 30.94
C ASP A 8 55.06 -26.37 31.20
N SER A 9 55.79 -25.82 32.17
CA SER A 9 55.81 -24.40 32.49
C SER A 9 56.88 -23.76 31.62
N ASP A 10 56.49 -22.99 30.62
CA ASP A 10 57.40 -22.08 29.94
C ASP A 10 57.04 -20.63 30.26
N ALA A 11 58.02 -19.98 30.85
CA ALA A 11 58.01 -18.58 31.22
C ALA A 11 58.02 -17.72 29.96
N SER A 12 57.10 -16.76 29.88
CA SER A 12 57.40 -15.48 29.24
C SER A 12 56.62 -14.39 29.94
N SER A 13 57.36 -13.62 30.73
CA SER A 13 57.00 -12.24 31.04
C SER A 13 56.84 -11.49 29.72
N ASP A 14 55.61 -11.17 29.36
CA ASP A 14 55.34 -10.07 28.45
C ASP A 14 54.55 -9.01 29.23
N SER A 15 55.29 -7.98 29.66
CA SER A 15 54.73 -6.77 30.24
C SER A 15 54.03 -5.98 29.14
N GLY A 16 52.77 -6.33 28.87
CA GLY A 16 51.87 -5.51 28.06
C GLY A 16 51.51 -4.20 28.78
N PRO A 17 51.29 -3.09 28.04
CA PRO A 17 51.06 -1.79 28.64
C PRO A 17 49.77 -1.77 29.46
N ASP A 18 49.85 -1.21 30.67
CA ASP A 18 48.70 -0.94 31.53
C ASP A 18 47.76 0.05 30.82
N ALA A 19 46.74 -0.50 30.15
CA ALA A 19 45.77 0.29 29.41
C ALA A 19 44.80 0.93 30.40
N ALA A 20 45.10 2.18 30.78
CA ALA A 20 44.19 3.01 31.54
C ALA A 20 42.80 3.04 30.84
N PRO A 21 41.69 2.82 31.56
CA PRO A 21 40.37 2.82 30.94
C PRO A 21 40.05 4.24 30.45
N SER A 22 40.13 4.44 29.13
CA SER A 22 39.59 5.63 28.49
C SER A 22 38.08 5.66 28.74
N LYS A 23 37.65 6.49 29.70
CA LYS A 23 36.25 6.77 29.97
C LYS A 23 35.67 7.39 28.71
N ARG A 24 35.08 6.55 27.84
CA ARG A 24 34.22 7.00 26.76
C ARG A 24 33.07 7.72 27.45
N VAL A 25 33.05 9.06 27.34
CA VAL A 25 31.85 9.83 27.63
C VAL A 25 30.80 9.27 26.67
N ALA A 26 29.80 8.58 27.23
CA ALA A 26 28.71 8.06 26.44
C ALA A 26 28.10 9.23 25.64
N PRO A 27 27.81 9.08 24.34
CA PRO A 27 27.13 10.13 23.61
C PRO A 27 25.84 10.48 24.35
N VAL A 28 25.59 11.78 24.55
CA VAL A 28 24.35 12.27 25.14
C VAL A 28 23.21 11.68 24.33
N VAL A 29 22.47 10.74 24.94
CA VAL A 29 21.29 10.13 24.33
C VAL A 29 20.23 11.21 24.32
N VAL A 30 20.16 11.96 23.21
CA VAL A 30 19.04 12.87 22.97
C VAL A 30 17.78 12.02 22.95
N ALA A 31 16.83 12.34 23.83
CA ALA A 31 15.56 11.61 23.89
C ALA A 31 14.95 11.58 22.50
N ALA A 32 14.70 10.37 21.98
CA ALA A 32 14.03 10.21 20.70
C ALA A 32 12.72 11.02 20.72
N PRO A 33 12.38 11.76 19.66
CA PRO A 33 11.15 12.53 19.62
C PRO A 33 9.99 11.60 19.95
N LYS A 34 9.14 12.03 20.89
CA LYS A 34 7.97 11.25 21.33
C LYS A 34 7.14 10.93 20.10
N LYS A 35 7.23 9.70 19.60
CA LYS A 35 6.34 9.19 18.55
C LYS A 35 4.93 9.48 19.07
N PRO A 36 4.06 10.18 18.30
CA PRO A 36 2.69 10.38 18.76
C PRO A 36 2.14 8.99 19.10
N ILE A 37 1.56 8.86 20.30
CA ILE A 37 0.86 7.63 20.67
C ILE A 37 -0.31 7.55 19.68
N LEU A 38 -0.09 6.86 18.55
CA LEU A 38 -1.05 6.74 17.47
C LEU A 38 -2.24 6.00 18.07
N GLN A 39 -3.21 6.76 18.54
CA GLN A 39 -4.50 6.24 18.96
C GLN A 39 -5.08 5.52 17.73
N ARG A 40 -5.03 4.19 17.76
CA ARG A 40 -5.48 3.37 16.61
C ARG A 40 -6.98 3.55 16.47
N HIS A 41 -7.41 3.94 15.27
CA HIS A 41 -8.81 4.02 14.91
C HIS A 41 -9.49 2.65 15.02
N CYS A 42 -10.74 2.65 15.45
CA CYS A 42 -11.53 1.43 15.52
C CYS A 42 -11.77 0.89 14.11
N LYS A 43 -11.20 -0.28 13.80
CA LYS A 43 -11.35 -0.95 12.51
C LYS A 43 -12.79 -1.01 12.00
N TYR A 44 -13.75 -1.35 12.86
CA TYR A 44 -15.17 -1.49 12.46
C TYR A 44 -15.84 -0.16 12.16
N PHE A 45 -15.45 0.92 12.86
CA PHE A 45 -16.01 2.25 12.66
C PHE A 45 -15.34 2.97 11.49
N SER A 46 -14.01 2.88 11.40
CA SER A 46 -13.18 3.53 10.38
C SER A 46 -13.47 3.04 8.97
N THR A 47 -13.91 1.78 8.81
CA THR A 47 -14.23 1.19 7.49
C THR A 47 -15.65 1.56 7.01
N GLY A 48 -16.34 2.49 7.67
CA GLY A 48 -17.72 2.87 7.34
C GLY A 48 -18.80 2.01 8.00
N GLY A 49 -18.43 1.13 8.93
CA GLY A 49 -19.36 0.23 9.63
C GLY A 49 -19.77 0.73 11.02
N THR A 50 -20.59 -0.06 11.71
CA THR A 50 -21.00 0.18 13.10
C THR A 50 -20.18 -0.66 14.06
N CYS A 51 -19.57 -0.02 15.06
CA CYS A 51 -18.89 -0.74 16.14
C CYS A 51 -19.90 -1.12 17.23
N GLY A 52 -20.05 -2.43 17.52
CA GLY A 52 -20.95 -2.92 18.57
C GLY A 52 -20.62 -2.40 19.97
N LYS A 53 -19.37 -1.95 20.19
CA LYS A 53 -18.93 -1.34 21.45
C LYS A 53 -19.34 0.13 21.58
N LYS A 54 -19.83 0.78 20.51
CA LYS A 54 -20.29 2.18 20.48
C LYS A 54 -19.38 3.09 21.33
N GLY A 55 -19.91 3.72 22.39
CA GLY A 55 -19.16 4.62 23.27
C GLY A 55 -18.17 3.95 24.25
N LYS A 56 -18.19 2.62 24.39
CA LYS A 56 -17.26 1.85 25.25
C LYS A 56 -16.09 1.25 24.47
N CYS A 57 -15.90 1.65 23.21
CA CYS A 57 -14.81 1.15 22.39
C CYS A 57 -13.48 1.70 22.88
N ARG A 58 -12.49 0.82 23.08
CA ARG A 58 -11.11 1.20 23.44
C ARG A 58 -10.33 1.85 22.28
N PHE A 59 -10.91 1.88 21.09
CA PHE A 59 -10.30 2.44 19.88
C PHE A 59 -11.08 3.67 19.44
N VAL A 60 -10.39 4.63 18.82
CA VAL A 60 -11.00 5.92 18.46
C VAL A 60 -12.04 5.77 17.35
N HIS A 61 -13.21 6.37 17.57
CA HIS A 61 -14.27 6.53 16.57
C HIS A 61 -14.14 7.90 15.92
N ASP A 62 -13.34 7.98 14.86
CA ASP A 62 -13.14 9.20 14.09
C ASP A 62 -14.13 9.25 12.93
N GLN A 63 -14.96 10.29 12.93
CA GLN A 63 -15.99 10.48 11.92
C GLN A 63 -15.39 10.82 10.55
N ALA A 64 -14.28 11.57 10.50
CA ALA A 64 -13.65 11.94 9.24
C ALA A 64 -13.10 10.73 8.49
N VAL A 65 -12.53 9.76 9.22
CA VAL A 65 -12.01 8.51 8.63
C VAL A 65 -13.16 7.64 8.11
N ARG A 66 -14.27 7.57 8.86
CA ARG A 66 -15.49 6.87 8.42
C ARG A 66 -16.03 7.48 7.13
N ASP A 67 -16.21 8.80 7.09
CA ASP A 67 -16.83 9.48 5.95
C ASP A 67 -15.94 9.35 4.70
N LYS A 68 -14.62 9.39 4.87
CA LYS A 68 -13.66 9.10 3.79
C LYS A 68 -13.82 7.66 3.27
N ALA A 69 -13.94 6.67 4.15
CA ALA A 69 -14.13 5.29 3.75
C ALA A 69 -15.49 5.02 3.08
N ILE A 70 -16.55 5.73 3.48
CA ILE A 70 -17.86 5.66 2.82
C ILE A 70 -17.77 6.27 1.43
N ARG A 71 -17.19 7.47 1.31
CA ARG A 71 -17.01 8.15 0.03
C ARG A 71 -16.16 7.34 -0.94
N GLU A 72 -15.06 6.75 -0.48
CA GLU A 72 -14.21 5.89 -1.32
C GLU A 72 -14.95 4.66 -1.81
N LYS A 73 -15.79 4.04 -0.96
CA LYS A 73 -16.66 2.94 -1.37
C LYS A 73 -17.65 3.38 -2.43
N GLU A 74 -18.30 4.54 -2.25
CA GLU A 74 -19.24 5.08 -3.23
C GLU A 74 -18.56 5.39 -4.57
N MET A 75 -17.37 5.97 -4.55
CA MET A 75 -16.58 6.24 -5.76
C MET A 75 -16.14 4.96 -6.48
N ASN A 76 -15.82 3.90 -5.74
CA ASN A 76 -15.40 2.61 -6.29
C ASN A 76 -16.57 1.70 -6.70
N GLY A 77 -17.73 2.29 -7.01
CA GLY A 77 -18.91 1.55 -7.46
C GLY A 77 -19.78 0.99 -6.34
N GLY A 78 -19.59 1.43 -5.10
CA GLY A 78 -20.49 1.13 -3.98
C GLY A 78 -20.80 -0.35 -3.77
N VAL A 79 -21.97 -0.62 -3.19
CA VAL A 79 -22.51 -1.98 -3.08
C VAL A 79 -23.42 -2.22 -4.29
N MET A 80 -22.87 -2.79 -5.37
CA MET A 80 -23.68 -3.22 -6.50
C MET A 80 -24.39 -4.54 -6.20
N THR A 81 -25.63 -4.66 -6.65
CA THR A 81 -26.36 -5.93 -6.62
C THR A 81 -25.74 -6.93 -7.59
N LEU A 82 -25.96 -8.23 -7.36
CA LEU A 82 -25.48 -9.27 -8.30
C LEU A 82 -25.99 -9.04 -9.72
N ALA A 83 -27.27 -8.66 -9.86
CA ALA A 83 -27.88 -8.35 -11.15
C ALA A 83 -27.16 -7.19 -11.85
N GLN A 84 -26.87 -6.11 -11.13
CA GLN A 84 -26.17 -4.95 -11.69
C GLN A 84 -24.75 -5.30 -12.15
N ARG A 85 -24.02 -6.13 -11.38
CA ARG A 85 -22.69 -6.61 -11.76
C ARG A 85 -22.73 -7.48 -13.02
N LEU A 86 -23.76 -8.34 -13.16
CA LEU A 86 -23.95 -9.14 -14.37
C LEU A 86 -24.23 -8.25 -15.58
N THR A 87 -25.16 -7.30 -15.47
CA THR A 87 -25.46 -6.33 -16.54
C THR A 87 -24.23 -5.55 -16.98
N GLN A 88 -23.39 -5.10 -16.03
CA GLN A 88 -22.15 -4.42 -16.36
C GLN A 88 -21.19 -5.31 -17.15
N ASN A 89 -21.02 -6.57 -16.72
CA ASN A 89 -20.14 -7.50 -17.40
C ASN A 89 -20.62 -7.87 -18.81
N ASP A 90 -21.93 -8.02 -19.01
CA ASP A 90 -22.51 -8.29 -20.31
C ASP A 90 -22.31 -7.08 -21.24
N ARG A 91 -22.54 -5.85 -20.74
CA ARG A 91 -22.27 -4.63 -21.49
C ARG A 91 -20.82 -4.50 -21.92
N GLU A 92 -19.86 -4.77 -21.03
CA GLU A 92 -18.43 -4.74 -21.35
C GLU A 92 -18.06 -5.77 -22.44
N LYS A 93 -18.67 -6.96 -22.41
CA LYS A 93 -18.48 -7.98 -23.46
C LYS A 93 -19.05 -7.53 -24.80
N ASP A 94 -20.25 -6.95 -24.79
CA ASP A 94 -20.91 -6.45 -26.00
C ASP A 94 -20.10 -5.32 -26.64
N GLU A 95 -19.64 -4.35 -25.84
CA GLU A 95 -18.78 -3.25 -26.31
C GLU A 95 -17.48 -3.79 -26.93
N LEU A 96 -16.83 -4.77 -26.30
CA LEU A 96 -15.65 -5.44 -26.86
C LEU A 96 -15.97 -6.19 -28.15
N MET A 97 -17.14 -6.81 -28.26
CA MET A 97 -17.56 -7.54 -29.45
C MET A 97 -17.81 -6.57 -30.61
N VAL A 98 -18.44 -5.43 -30.35
CA VAL A 98 -18.64 -4.35 -31.33
C VAL A 98 -17.30 -3.81 -31.83
N LEU A 99 -16.35 -3.53 -30.94
CA LEU A 99 -15.03 -3.06 -31.36
C LEU A 99 -14.29 -4.10 -32.21
N LYS A 100 -14.39 -5.39 -31.85
CA LYS A 100 -13.81 -6.49 -32.64
C LYS A 100 -14.45 -6.63 -34.01
N SER A 101 -15.77 -6.51 -34.12
CA SER A 101 -16.47 -6.60 -35.40
C SER A 101 -16.11 -5.43 -36.31
N ILE A 102 -16.03 -4.20 -35.78
CA ILE A 102 -15.55 -3.03 -36.54
C ILE A 102 -14.13 -3.25 -37.03
N LYS A 103 -13.21 -3.71 -36.15
CA LYS A 103 -11.83 -4.01 -36.53
C LYS A 103 -11.76 -5.05 -37.65
N TYR A 104 -12.52 -6.14 -37.50
CA TYR A 104 -12.60 -7.20 -38.50
C TYR A 104 -13.11 -6.68 -39.84
N LEU A 105 -14.20 -5.91 -39.85
CA LEU A 105 -14.75 -5.35 -41.07
C LEU A 105 -13.80 -4.35 -41.75
N LYS A 106 -13.03 -3.58 -40.96
CA LYS A 106 -11.95 -2.71 -41.49
C LYS A 106 -10.84 -3.52 -42.15
N GLU A 107 -10.36 -4.58 -41.50
CA GLU A 107 -9.32 -5.47 -42.03
C GLU A 107 -9.75 -6.17 -43.32
N MET A 108 -11.05 -6.49 -43.44
CA MET A 108 -11.63 -7.08 -44.62
C MET A 108 -11.89 -6.07 -45.75
N GLY A 109 -11.65 -4.77 -45.53
CA GLY A 109 -11.87 -3.72 -46.52
C GLY A 109 -13.35 -3.41 -46.79
N LEU A 110 -14.25 -3.78 -45.86
CA LEU A 110 -15.70 -3.58 -45.99
C LEU A 110 -16.21 -2.31 -45.30
N LEU A 111 -15.34 -1.56 -44.63
CA LEU A 111 -15.66 -0.26 -44.02
C LEU A 111 -14.86 0.84 -44.70
N GLU A 112 -15.56 1.85 -45.22
CA GLU A 112 -14.94 3.11 -45.66
C GLU A 112 -14.45 3.90 -44.45
N GLU A 113 -13.29 4.56 -44.58
CA GLU A 113 -12.81 5.43 -43.52
C GLU A 113 -13.76 6.61 -43.35
N PRO A 114 -14.17 6.94 -42.11
CA PRO A 114 -15.07 8.04 -41.89
C PRO A 114 -14.41 9.33 -42.34
N VAL A 115 -15.08 10.06 -43.24
CA VAL A 115 -14.67 11.40 -43.66
C VAL A 115 -14.82 12.30 -42.43
N VAL A 116 -13.70 12.64 -41.79
CA VAL A 116 -13.65 13.64 -40.72
C VAL A 116 -13.77 15.02 -41.34
N GLU A 117 -14.99 15.43 -41.66
CA GLU A 117 -15.32 16.80 -42.06
C GLU A 117 -15.26 17.72 -40.82
N GLY A 118 -14.06 18.18 -40.48
CA GLY A 118 -13.88 19.04 -39.31
C GLY A 118 -12.55 19.76 -39.16
N GLU A 119 -11.64 19.70 -40.14
CA GLU A 119 -10.27 20.23 -40.00
C GLU A 119 -9.84 21.02 -41.24
N ALA A 120 -10.64 22.02 -41.67
CA ALA A 120 -10.21 23.03 -42.65
C ALA A 120 -11.10 24.30 -42.62
N MET A 121 -11.16 25.01 -41.48
CA MET A 121 -11.70 26.38 -41.38
C MET A 121 -10.78 27.28 -40.54
N ALA A 122 -9.46 27.09 -40.65
CA ALA A 122 -8.48 27.92 -39.95
C ALA A 122 -7.25 28.21 -40.81
N GLU A 123 -7.43 28.73 -42.02
CA GLU A 123 -6.42 29.59 -42.65
C GLU A 123 -7.10 30.49 -43.70
N GLY A 124 -7.08 31.81 -43.48
CA GLY A 124 -7.46 32.79 -44.51
C GLY A 124 -8.44 33.87 -44.08
N VAL A 125 -8.01 34.78 -43.18
CA VAL A 125 -8.16 36.25 -43.30
C VAL A 125 -6.95 36.91 -42.66
#